data_AF-A0A7U3V340-F1
#
_entry.id   AF-A0A7U3V340-F1
#
_cell.length_a   1.000
_cell.length_b   1.000
_cell.length_c   1.000
_cell.angle_alpha   90.00
_cell.angle_beta   90.00
_cell.angle_gamma   90.00
#
_symmetry.space_group_name_H-M   'P 1'
#
loop_
_entity.id
_entity.type
_entity.pdbx_description
1 polymer ?
#
loop_
_entity_poly.entity_id
_entity_poly.type
_entity_poly.pdbx_seq_one_letter_code
_entity_poly.pdbx_strand_id
1 'polypeptide(L)'
;MKKTFSFSHPKKQRPRVVEAIKYELKKYIKRERNKKRPEEVDFWDFDCRYGADETSCSVIHVSEINKVISEADVEGLNSFFLEVLSKPGVRTKKLEEEKEEENFLD
;
A
#
# COMPACT_ATOMS: atom_id res chain seq x y z
N MET A 1 -5.58 8.04 -2.36
CA MET A 1 -5.31 8.86 -1.16
C MET A 1 -3.81 9.01 -1.04
N LYS A 2 -3.35 10.21 -0.68
CA LYS A 2 -1.93 10.52 -0.48
C LYS A 2 -1.82 11.19 0.88
N LYS A 3 -1.07 10.60 1.81
CA LYS A 3 -1.03 11.09 3.19
C LYS A 3 0.24 10.67 3.92
N THR A 4 0.76 11.57 4.73
CA THR A 4 1.77 11.23 5.74
C THR A 4 1.07 10.85 7.03
N PHE A 5 1.35 9.66 7.53
CA PHE A 5 0.82 9.15 8.79
C PHE A 5 1.86 9.36 9.90
N SER A 6 1.39 9.76 11.08
CA SER A 6 2.22 9.84 12.28
C SER A 6 1.76 8.79 13.28
N PHE A 7 2.73 8.10 13.89
CA PHE A 7 2.47 7.17 14.99
C PHE A 7 2.27 7.89 16.33
N SER A 8 2.67 9.17 16.42
CA SER A 8 2.45 10.00 17.59
C SER A 8 1.04 10.57 17.61
N HIS A 9 0.26 10.20 18.63
CA HIS A 9 -1.09 10.73 18.83
C HIS A 9 -1.26 11.16 20.30
N PRO A 10 -1.80 12.37 20.58
CA PRO A 10 -1.91 12.91 21.94
C PRO A 10 -2.74 12.07 22.94
N LYS A 11 -3.58 11.14 22.48
CA LYS A 11 -4.52 10.38 23.33
C LYS A 11 -4.45 8.87 23.13
N LYS A 12 -3.88 8.41 22.01
CA LYS A 12 -3.87 6.98 21.63
C LYS A 12 -2.47 6.43 21.75
N GLN A 13 -2.36 5.24 22.33
CA GLN A 13 -1.10 4.50 22.33
C GLN A 13 -0.73 4.09 20.90
N ARG A 14 0.57 3.97 20.64
CA ARG A 14 1.14 3.65 19.32
C ARG A 14 0.48 2.43 18.65
N PRO A 15 0.26 1.27 19.33
CA PRO A 15 -0.42 0.12 18.71
C PRO A 15 -1.84 0.44 18.23
N ARG A 16 -2.56 1.29 18.97
CA ARG A 16 -3.92 1.74 18.58
C ARG A 16 -3.90 2.70 17.40
N VAL A 17 -2.82 3.47 17.25
CA VAL A 17 -2.61 4.33 16.07
C VAL A 17 -2.33 3.46 14.84
N VAL A 18 -1.47 2.45 14.97
CA VAL A 18 -1.16 1.47 13.92
C VAL A 18 -2.43 0.78 13.42
N GLU A 19 -3.26 0.26 14.34
CA GLU A 19 -4.56 -0.34 14.01
C GLU A 19 -5.48 0.63 13.26
N ALA A 20 -5.53 1.89 13.71
CA ALA A 20 -6.36 2.91 13.08
C ALA A 20 -5.90 3.21 11.64
N ILE A 21 -4.59 3.27 11.40
CA ILE A 21 -4.04 3.49 10.05
C ILE A 21 -4.39 2.30 9.14
N LYS A 22 -4.17 1.06 9.60
CA LYS A 22 -4.54 -0.16 8.86
C LYS A 22 -6.04 -0.17 8.53
N TYR A 23 -6.88 0.23 9.47
CA TYR A 23 -8.32 0.30 9.27
C TYR A 23 -8.73 1.39 8.26
N GLU A 24 -8.11 2.58 8.31
CA GLU A 24 -8.34 3.67 7.35
C GLU A 24 -8.04 3.20 5.92
N LEU A 25 -6.91 2.52 5.73
CA LEU A 25 -6.49 2.00 4.42
C LEU A 25 -7.41 0.90 3.91
N LYS A 26 -7.79 -0.04 4.78
CA LYS A 26 -8.77 -1.08 4.46
C LYS A 26 -10.10 -0.47 4.02
N LYS A 27 -10.56 0.59 4.70
CA LYS A 27 -11.80 1.30 4.35
C LYS A 27 -11.69 2.00 3.00
N TYR A 28 -10.55 2.64 2.72
CA TYR A 28 -10.28 3.27 1.43
C TYR A 28 -10.28 2.25 0.29
N ILE A 29 -9.47 1.18 0.38
CA ILE A 29 -9.40 0.13 -0.65
C ILE A 29 -10.78 -0.50 -0.90
N LYS A 30 -11.53 -0.80 0.17
CA LYS A 30 -12.89 -1.33 0.04
C LYS A 30 -13.83 -0.36 -0.68
N ARG A 31 -13.76 0.94 -0.37
CA ARG A 31 -14.57 1.97 -1.04
C ARG A 31 -14.26 2.03 -2.53
N GLU A 32 -12.98 2.02 -2.89
CA GLU A 32 -12.55 2.06 -4.28
C GLU A 32 -13.00 0.81 -5.05
N ARG A 33 -12.80 -0.40 -4.48
CA ARG A 33 -13.27 -1.65 -5.09
C ARG A 33 -14.78 -1.71 -5.30
N ASN A 34 -15.55 -1.06 -4.42
CA ASN A 34 -17.01 -1.01 -4.50
C ASN A 34 -17.54 0.04 -5.49
N LYS A 35 -16.68 0.86 -6.10
CA LYS A 35 -17.12 1.81 -7.13
C LYS A 35 -17.61 1.05 -8.37
N LYS A 36 -18.65 1.59 -9.01
CA LYS A 36 -19.13 1.08 -10.31
C LYS A 36 -17.95 1.12 -11.29
N ARG A 37 -17.64 -0.05 -11.84
CA ARG A 37 -16.61 -0.21 -12.88
C ARG A 37 -17.23 0.14 -14.23
N PRO A 38 -16.51 0.85 -15.12
CA PRO A 38 -16.84 0.90 -16.54
C PRO A 38 -16.82 -0.51 -17.15
N GLU A 39 -17.54 -0.71 -18.27
CA GLU A 39 -17.67 -2.03 -18.92
C GLU A 39 -16.34 -2.62 -19.39
N GLU A 40 -15.36 -1.77 -19.68
CA GLU A 40 -14.03 -2.15 -20.16
C GLU A 40 -13.01 -2.44 -19.02
N VAL A 41 -13.40 -2.27 -17.76
CA VAL A 41 -12.52 -2.44 -16.60
C VAL A 41 -12.84 -3.72 -15.85
N ASP A 42 -11.92 -4.69 -15.95
CA ASP A 42 -12.05 -5.99 -15.28
C ASP A 42 -11.93 -5.86 -13.75
N PHE A 43 -10.98 -5.06 -13.27
CA PHE A 43 -10.74 -4.90 -11.83
C PHE A 43 -10.22 -3.50 -11.47
N TRP A 44 -10.43 -3.11 -10.21
CA TRP A 44 -9.75 -1.95 -9.64
C TRP A 44 -8.38 -2.40 -9.14
N ASP A 45 -7.34 -2.01 -9.86
CA ASP A 45 -5.97 -2.16 -9.40
C ASP A 45 -5.58 -0.98 -8.52
N PHE A 46 -4.49 -1.13 -7.78
CA PHE A 46 -4.02 -0.11 -6.85
C PHE A 46 -2.53 0.09 -7.04
N ASP A 47 -2.16 1.33 -7.32
CA ASP A 47 -0.77 1.76 -7.22
C ASP A 47 -0.52 2.22 -5.79
N CYS A 48 0.43 1.59 -5.11
CA CYS A 48 0.72 1.88 -3.71
C CYS A 48 2.18 2.26 -3.58
N ARG A 49 2.43 3.38 -2.90
CA ARG A 49 3.79 3.86 -2.64
C ARG A 49 3.99 4.08 -1.16
N TYR A 50 5.12 3.66 -0.63
CA TYR A 50 5.49 3.80 0.77
C TYR A 50 6.91 4.31 0.90
N GLY A 51 7.15 5.22 1.84
CA GLY A 51 8.49 5.75 2.12
C GLY A 51 8.52 6.64 3.35
N ALA A 52 9.68 7.21 3.64
CA ALA A 52 9.79 8.25 4.66
C ALA A 52 9.02 9.51 4.22
N ASP A 53 9.22 9.91 2.95
CA ASP A 53 8.66 11.10 2.33
C ASP A 53 8.15 10.80 0.91
N GLU A 54 7.50 11.79 0.28
CA GLU A 54 7.01 11.66 -1.09
C GLU A 54 8.13 11.40 -2.12
N THR A 55 9.33 11.94 -1.89
CA THR A 55 10.47 11.79 -2.79
C THR A 55 11.25 10.50 -2.57
N SER A 56 11.14 9.88 -1.39
CA SER A 56 11.83 8.65 -1.00
C SER A 56 10.87 7.46 -0.92
N CYS A 57 9.79 7.49 -1.71
CA CYS A 57 8.80 6.42 -1.73
C CYS A 57 9.10 5.37 -2.81
N SER A 58 8.96 4.12 -2.42
CA SER A 58 9.06 2.95 -3.29
C SER A 58 7.67 2.41 -3.59
N VAL A 59 7.50 1.86 -4.80
CA VAL A 59 6.26 1.17 -5.18
C VAL A 59 6.18 -0.14 -4.40
N ILE A 60 5.03 -0.40 -3.80
CA ILE A 60 4.73 -1.61 -3.03
C ILE A 60 3.39 -2.19 -3.47
N HIS A 61 3.14 -3.45 -3.13
CA HIS A 61 1.84 -4.06 -3.38
C HIS A 61 0.83 -3.80 -2.23
N VAL A 62 -0.47 -3.87 -2.54
CA VAL A 62 -1.55 -3.72 -1.53
C VAL A 62 -1.41 -4.71 -0.38
N SER A 63 -0.96 -5.93 -0.66
CA SER A 63 -0.70 -6.97 0.34
C SER A 63 0.43 -6.59 1.30
N GLU A 64 1.40 -5.81 0.83
CA GLU A 64 2.59 -5.41 1.59
C GLU A 64 2.33 -4.22 2.50
N ILE A 65 1.31 -3.41 2.24
CA ILE A 65 0.92 -2.25 3.06
C ILE A 65 0.87 -2.61 4.55
N ASN A 66 0.23 -3.74 4.91
CA ASN A 66 0.13 -4.15 6.30
C ASN A 66 1.49 -4.55 6.90
N LYS A 67 2.39 -5.09 6.08
CA LYS A 67 3.74 -5.53 6.47
C LYS A 67 4.60 -4.30 6.75
N VAL A 68 4.71 -3.38 5.79
CA VAL A 68 5.52 -2.16 5.93
C VAL A 68 5.05 -1.28 7.10
N ILE A 69 3.74 -1.20 7.35
CA ILE A 69 3.22 -0.46 8.53
C ILE A 69 3.64 -1.14 9.84
N SER A 70 3.66 -2.47 9.87
CA SER A 70 4.07 -3.21 11.07
C SER A 70 5.58 -3.09 11.29
N GLU A 71 6.37 -3.12 10.21
CA GLU A 71 7.82 -2.87 10.26
C GLU A 71 8.13 -1.47 10.75
N ALA A 72 7.47 -0.44 10.20
CA ALA A 72 7.58 0.95 10.65
C ALA A 72 7.21 1.13 12.14
N ASP A 73 6.27 0.34 12.64
CA ASP A 73 5.93 0.31 14.06
C ASP A 73 7.09 -0.22 14.90
N VAL A 74 7.64 -1.38 14.52
CA VAL A 74 8.77 -2.07 15.17
C VAL A 74 10.04 -1.23 15.12
N GLU A 75 10.33 -0.58 14.00
CA GLU A 75 11.47 0.34 13.82
C GLU A 75 11.33 1.63 14.66
N GLY A 76 10.15 1.89 15.22
CA GLY A 76 9.95 3.07 16.05
C GLY A 76 9.86 4.37 15.26
N LEU A 77 9.58 4.32 13.95
CA LEU A 77 9.44 5.53 13.12
C LEU A 77 8.40 6.49 13.71
N ASN A 78 8.62 7.80 13.58
CA ASN A 78 7.66 8.80 14.06
C ASN A 78 6.52 9.00 13.07
N SER A 79 6.85 8.98 11.78
CA SER A 79 5.93 9.17 10.68
C SER A 79 6.42 8.48 9.43
N PHE A 80 5.52 8.24 8.49
CA PHE A 80 5.81 7.69 7.17
C PHE A 80 4.84 8.23 6.14
N PHE A 81 5.26 8.26 4.89
CA PHE A 81 4.44 8.58 3.74
C PHE A 81 3.81 7.32 3.15
N LEU A 82 2.52 7.40 2.83
CA LEU A 82 1.83 6.35 2.10
C LEU A 82 0.87 6.96 1.07
N GLU A 83 0.95 6.43 -0.14
CA GLU A 83 0.04 6.73 -1.22
C GLU A 83 -0.64 5.45 -1.71
N VAL A 84 -1.95 5.53 -1.95
CA VAL A 84 -2.76 4.45 -2.51
C VAL A 84 -3.67 5.06 -3.58
N LEU A 85 -3.38 4.85 -4.85
CA LEU A 85 -4.17 5.33 -5.98
C LEU A 85 -4.92 4.16 -6.62
N SER A 86 -6.23 4.30 -6.81
CA SER A 86 -7.01 3.34 -7.58
C SER A 86 -6.82 3.61 -9.07
N LYS A 87 -6.53 2.56 -9.83
CA LYS A 87 -6.40 2.62 -11.28
C LYS A 87 -7.30 1.56 -11.93
N PRO A 88 -7.96 1.88 -13.05
CA PRO A 88 -8.68 0.87 -13.81
C PRO A 88 -7.67 -0.15 -14.36
N GLY A 89 -7.85 -1.41 -13.97
CA GLY A 89 -7.08 -2.53 -14.48
C GLY A 89 -7.86 -3.23 -15.58
N VAL A 90 -7.31 -3.22 -16.79
CA VAL A 90 -7.77 -4.07 -17.89
C VAL A 90 -6.89 -5.31 -17.87
N ARG A 91 -7.50 -6.50 -17.82
CA ARG A 91 -6.76 -7.77 -17.82
C ARG A 91 -6.30 -8.05 -19.24
N THR A 92 -5.25 -7.38 -19.69
CA THR A 92 -4.45 -7.89 -20.81
C THR A 92 -3.91 -9.24 -20.37
N LYS A 93 -4.18 -10.32 -21.12
CA LYS A 93 -3.44 -11.58 -21.00
C LYS A 93 -1.96 -11.24 -21.12
N LYS A 94 -1.27 -11.07 -19.99
CA LYS A 94 0.16 -10.85 -19.97
C LYS A 94 0.79 -12.21 -20.26
N LEU A 95 1.40 -12.32 -21.45
CA LEU A 95 2.48 -13.27 -21.69
C LEU A 95 3.46 -13.12 -20.53
N GLU A 96 3.80 -14.25 -19.92
CA GLU A 96 4.70 -14.37 -18.77
C GLU A 96 5.94 -13.49 -18.98
N GLU A 97 6.05 -12.39 -18.23
CA GLU A 97 7.35 -11.75 -18.05
C GLU A 97 7.99 -12.45 -16.86
N GLU A 98 9.02 -13.19 -17.21
CA GLU A 98 9.91 -14.01 -16.42
C GLU A 98 10.37 -13.25 -15.16
N LYS A 99 10.19 -13.90 -14.01
CA LYS A 99 11.05 -13.62 -12.87
C LYS A 99 12.35 -14.41 -13.11
N GLU A 100 13.33 -13.75 -13.71
CA GLU A 100 14.73 -14.16 -13.55
C GLU A 100 15.10 -13.96 -12.07
N GLU A 101 15.23 -15.07 -11.34
CA GLU A 101 16.18 -15.17 -10.23
C GLU A 101 17.16 -16.28 -10.61
N GLU A 102 18.19 -15.89 -11.36
CA GLU A 102 19.48 -16.60 -11.36
C GLU A 102 20.02 -16.58 -9.92
N ASN A 103 20.18 -17.76 -9.33
CA ASN A 103 21.29 -18.04 -8.43
C ASN A 103 21.76 -19.47 -8.74
N PHE A 104 22.60 -19.55 -9.77
CA PHE A 104 23.52 -20.66 -9.98
C PHE A 104 24.87 -20.23 -9.39
N LEU A 105 25.58 -21.16 -8.72
CA LEU A 105 26.79 -21.10 -7.87
C LEU A 105 26.44 -21.18 -6.37
N ASP A 106 26.75 -22.24 -5.63
CA ASP A 106 27.74 -23.33 -5.74
C ASP A 106 27.12 -24.74 -5.66
#